data_AF-A0A7V2SIK0-F1
#
_entry.id   AF-A0A7V2SIK0-F1
#
_cell.length_a   1.000
_cell.length_b   1.000
_cell.length_c   1.000
_cell.angle_alpha   90.00
_cell.angle_beta   90.00
_cell.angle_gamma   90.00
#
_symmetry.space_group_name_H-M   'P 1'
#
loop_
_entity.id
_entity.type
_entity.pdbx_description
1 polymer ?
#
loop_
_entity_poly.entity_id
_entity_poly.type
_entity_poly.pdbx_seq_one_letter_code
_entity_poly.pdbx_strand_id
1 'polypeptide(L)'
;RVSPEIITAFIRVESKFGLYGHEYPVWDSLVTLAFNHNRKQKFFRSELEKLLILARRNRLNVLKLRGSFAGAMGCVQQVPSIQLRYGVDLDGDGRKDPDSMADCIGSIANFLHHYGWRDSRPTLVKARHRGEGFRRLRSGYRSRYSLTVLKRYGVEPAAQFPESQAYYIRMRDGKKWDLYLGDRNYRIITLYNASKRYAVTIALYAKALKRMED
;
A
#
# COMPACT_ATOMS: atom_id res chain seq x y z
N ARG A 1 16.69 -2.14 -0.35
CA ARG A 1 16.40 -2.05 -1.80
C ARG A 1 14.96 -2.50 -2.05
N VAL A 2 14.23 -1.81 -2.92
CA VAL A 2 12.88 -2.13 -3.38
C VAL A 2 12.91 -2.09 -4.91
N SER A 3 12.33 -3.08 -5.57
CA SER A 3 12.30 -3.19 -7.03
C SER A 3 11.47 -2.04 -7.68
N PRO A 4 11.90 -1.48 -8.83
CA PRO A 4 11.15 -0.45 -9.55
C PRO A 4 9.69 -0.83 -9.87
N GLU A 5 9.41 -2.09 -10.17
CA GLU A 5 8.08 -2.60 -10.52
C GLU A 5 7.11 -2.49 -9.35
N ILE A 6 7.60 -2.68 -8.11
CA ILE A 6 6.81 -2.50 -6.90
C ILE A 6 6.47 -1.02 -6.71
N ILE A 7 7.47 -0.14 -6.83
CA ILE A 7 7.26 1.32 -6.68
C ILE A 7 6.28 1.80 -7.76
N THR A 8 6.47 1.38 -9.01
CA THR A 8 5.61 1.70 -10.15
C THR A 8 4.18 1.21 -9.90
N ALA A 9 4.01 -0.01 -9.37
CA ALA A 9 2.69 -0.54 -9.02
C ALA A 9 1.99 0.30 -7.94
N PHE A 10 2.71 0.76 -6.90
CA PHE A 10 2.15 1.67 -5.90
C PHE A 10 1.66 2.97 -6.52
N ILE A 11 2.51 3.66 -7.27
CA ILE A 11 2.15 4.95 -7.89
C ILE A 11 0.98 4.78 -8.86
N ARG A 12 0.96 3.69 -9.64
CA ARG A 12 -0.15 3.39 -10.54
C ARG A 12 -1.47 3.21 -9.79
N VAL A 13 -1.46 2.44 -8.71
CA VAL A 13 -2.68 2.10 -7.96
C VAL A 13 -3.19 3.29 -7.15
N GLU A 14 -2.30 4.11 -6.59
CA GLU A 14 -2.68 5.25 -5.76
C GLU A 14 -3.23 6.42 -6.57
N SER A 15 -2.58 6.80 -7.67
CA SER A 15 -2.89 8.05 -8.38
C SER A 15 -2.92 7.92 -9.90
N LYS A 16 -2.66 6.73 -10.44
CA LYS A 16 -2.43 6.53 -11.87
C LYS A 16 -1.33 7.47 -12.40
N PHE A 17 -0.21 7.55 -11.69
CA PHE A 17 0.93 8.42 -12.01
C PHE A 17 0.60 9.92 -11.91
N GLY A 18 -0.16 10.32 -10.88
CA GLY A 18 -0.54 11.71 -10.62
C GLY A 18 -1.77 12.20 -11.41
N LEU A 19 -2.39 11.34 -12.22
CA LEU A 19 -3.57 11.69 -13.02
C LEU A 19 -4.88 11.75 -12.20
N TYR A 20 -4.91 11.15 -11.00
CA TYR A 20 -6.09 11.06 -10.12
C TYR A 20 -5.70 11.28 -8.65
N GLY A 21 -6.68 11.60 -7.80
CA GLY A 21 -6.47 11.74 -6.36
C GLY A 21 -6.10 13.14 -5.90
N HIS A 22 -6.38 14.16 -6.73
CA HIS A 22 -6.08 15.58 -6.50
C HIS A 22 -7.34 16.46 -6.57
N GLU A 23 -8.52 15.87 -6.34
CA GLU A 23 -9.80 16.54 -6.55
C GLU A 23 -10.10 17.61 -5.50
N TYR A 24 -9.58 17.48 -4.28
CA TYR A 24 -9.92 18.36 -3.15
C TYR A 24 -8.73 19.18 -2.67
N PRO A 25 -8.92 20.43 -2.21
CA PRO A 25 -7.92 21.11 -1.41
C PRO A 25 -7.70 20.33 -0.10
N VAL A 26 -6.44 20.02 0.20
CA VAL A 26 -6.09 19.20 1.38
C VAL A 26 -6.44 19.94 2.65
N TRP A 27 -6.22 21.26 2.67
CA TRP A 27 -6.61 22.14 3.75
C TRP A 27 -8.10 22.01 4.08
N ASP A 28 -8.98 22.20 3.09
CA ASP A 28 -10.44 22.15 3.28
C ASP A 28 -10.90 20.77 3.77
N SER A 29 -10.32 19.71 3.21
CA SER A 29 -10.62 18.33 3.59
C SER A 29 -10.30 18.09 5.06
N LEU A 30 -9.08 18.44 5.48
CA LEU A 30 -8.64 18.19 6.85
C LEU A 30 -9.29 19.12 7.87
N VAL A 31 -9.50 20.40 7.56
CA VAL A 31 -10.24 21.34 8.42
C VAL A 31 -11.67 20.84 8.63
N THR A 32 -12.37 20.50 7.55
CA THR A 32 -13.74 19.96 7.62
C THR A 32 -13.80 18.73 8.52
N LEU A 33 -12.91 17.76 8.30
CA LEU A 33 -12.89 16.50 9.05
C LEU A 33 -12.33 16.64 10.48
N ALA A 34 -11.55 17.67 10.77
CA ALA A 34 -11.02 17.97 12.10
C ALA A 34 -12.06 18.66 13.01
N PHE A 35 -12.99 19.43 12.44
CA PHE A 35 -13.92 20.26 13.21
C PHE A 35 -15.37 19.82 13.13
N ASN A 36 -15.82 19.19 12.04
CA ASN A 36 -17.18 18.64 11.97
C ASN A 36 -17.26 17.28 12.68
N HIS A 37 -18.44 16.98 13.22
CA HIS A 37 -18.66 15.74 13.98
C HIS A 37 -18.49 14.50 13.09
N ASN A 38 -17.49 13.67 13.42
CA ASN A 38 -17.27 12.36 12.82
C ASN A 38 -16.47 11.45 13.76
N ARG A 39 -16.48 10.14 13.51
CA ARG A 39 -15.83 9.12 14.37
C ARG A 39 -14.29 9.23 14.42
N LYS A 40 -13.66 9.95 13.49
CA LYS A 40 -12.20 10.07 13.34
C LYS A 40 -11.68 11.49 13.60
N GLN A 41 -12.47 12.35 14.24
CA GLN A 41 -12.13 13.76 14.44
C GLN A 41 -10.75 13.97 15.10
N LYS A 42 -10.39 13.16 16.11
CA LYS A 42 -9.05 13.21 16.76
C LYS A 42 -7.91 12.90 15.78
N PHE A 43 -8.11 11.93 14.89
CA PHE A 43 -7.13 11.59 13.86
C PHE A 43 -6.96 12.76 12.88
N PHE A 44 -8.05 13.33 12.36
CA PHE A 44 -7.96 14.42 11.40
C PHE A 44 -7.42 15.73 11.99
N ARG A 45 -7.67 16.01 13.27
CA ARG A 45 -6.98 17.11 13.99
C ARG A 45 -5.47 16.90 14.02
N SER A 46 -5.02 15.67 14.27
CA SER A 46 -3.60 15.34 14.22
C SER A 46 -3.04 15.48 12.81
N GLU A 47 -3.73 14.98 11.78
CA GLU A 47 -3.29 15.14 10.39
C GLU A 47 -3.23 16.62 9.96
N LEU A 48 -4.16 17.46 10.41
CA LEU A 48 -4.12 18.91 10.15
C LEU A 48 -2.89 19.58 10.79
N GLU A 49 -2.56 19.23 12.03
CA GLU A 49 -1.31 19.69 12.67
C GLU A 49 -0.09 19.23 11.87
N LYS A 50 -0.07 17.96 11.45
CA LYS A 50 1.02 17.40 10.64
C LYS A 50 1.12 18.06 9.26
N LEU A 51 0.00 18.44 8.64
CA LEU A 51 0.00 19.20 7.39
C LEU A 51 0.73 20.54 7.57
N LEU A 52 0.43 21.28 8.63
CA LEU A 52 1.06 22.57 8.91
C LEU A 52 2.57 22.43 9.17
N ILE A 53 2.98 21.41 9.93
CA ILE A 53 4.41 21.11 10.15
C ILE A 53 5.10 20.74 8.85
N LEU A 54 4.47 19.90 8.02
CA LEU A 54 4.99 19.48 6.72
C LEU A 54 5.19 20.69 5.79
N ALA A 55 4.16 21.53 5.68
CA ALA A 55 4.20 22.72 4.84
C ALA A 55 5.30 23.68 5.27
N ARG A 56 5.46 23.91 6.59
CA ARG A 56 6.53 24.75 7.12
C ARG A 56 7.93 24.19 6.83
N ARG A 57 8.14 22.88 7.03
CA ARG A 57 9.45 22.23 6.83
C ARG A 57 9.90 22.23 5.37
N ASN A 58 8.95 22.06 4.45
CA ASN A 58 9.23 21.92 3.02
C ASN A 58 8.94 23.19 2.23
N ARG A 59 8.60 24.31 2.90
CA ARG A 59 8.27 25.61 2.27
C ARG A 59 7.13 25.47 1.25
N LEU A 60 6.14 24.62 1.55
CA LEU A 60 4.98 24.40 0.70
C LEU A 60 3.88 25.41 1.03
N ASN A 61 3.14 25.85 0.02
CA ASN A 61 1.91 26.60 0.25
C ASN A 61 0.76 25.63 0.55
N VAL A 62 0.38 25.54 1.83
CA VAL A 62 -0.65 24.61 2.31
C VAL A 62 -2.00 24.77 1.60
N LEU A 63 -2.34 25.98 1.15
CA LEU A 63 -3.59 26.27 0.45
C LEU A 63 -3.58 25.82 -1.01
N LYS A 64 -2.41 25.49 -1.57
CA LYS A 64 -2.26 24.97 -2.93
C LYS A 64 -2.20 23.45 -2.99
N LEU A 65 -2.01 22.76 -1.86
CA LEU A 65 -1.92 21.30 -1.84
C LEU A 65 -3.27 20.68 -2.20
N ARG A 66 -3.24 19.76 -3.16
CA ARG A 66 -4.39 19.00 -3.61
C ARG A 66 -4.27 17.51 -3.28
N GLY A 67 -5.40 16.88 -3.01
CA GLY A 67 -5.44 15.51 -2.54
C GLY A 67 -6.84 14.91 -2.56
N SER A 68 -6.96 13.76 -1.91
CA SER A 68 -8.24 13.09 -1.70
C SER A 68 -9.11 13.83 -0.68
N PHE A 69 -10.40 13.48 -0.65
CA PHE A 69 -11.38 13.99 0.32
C PHE A 69 -10.98 13.76 1.79
N ALA A 70 -10.04 12.84 2.05
CA ALA A 70 -9.55 12.52 3.40
C ALA A 70 -8.17 13.14 3.71
N GLY A 71 -7.66 14.00 2.81
CA GLY A 71 -6.38 14.69 2.97
C GLY A 71 -5.15 13.85 2.64
N ALA A 72 -5.31 12.76 1.87
CA ALA A 72 -4.18 12.04 1.29
C ALA A 72 -3.62 12.83 0.11
N MET A 73 -2.30 12.97 0.02
CA MET A 73 -1.63 13.93 -0.87
C MET A 73 -0.70 13.24 -1.86
N GLY A 74 -0.45 13.90 -2.99
CA GLY A 74 0.63 13.52 -3.89
C GLY A 74 0.37 12.28 -4.74
N CYS A 75 1.37 11.92 -5.54
CA CYS A 75 1.27 10.76 -6.45
C CYS A 75 1.14 9.42 -5.72
N VAL A 76 1.37 9.40 -4.41
CA VAL A 76 1.36 8.20 -3.58
C VAL A 76 0.27 8.22 -2.51
N GLN A 77 -0.55 9.28 -2.47
CA GLN A 77 -1.70 9.40 -1.57
C GLN A 77 -1.33 9.15 -0.09
N GLN A 78 -0.25 9.78 0.38
CA GLN A 78 0.11 9.74 1.80
C GLN A 78 -0.64 10.83 2.56
N VAL A 79 -1.18 10.47 3.73
CA VAL A 79 -1.64 11.48 4.70
C VAL A 79 -0.43 12.22 5.29
N PRO A 80 -0.60 13.45 5.81
CA PRO A 80 0.51 14.27 6.28
C PRO A 80 1.45 13.60 7.29
N SER A 81 0.93 12.79 8.21
CA SER A 81 1.74 12.09 9.20
C SER A 81 2.68 11.04 8.58
N ILE A 82 2.25 10.38 7.51
CA ILE A 82 3.06 9.40 6.76
C ILE A 82 4.10 10.13 5.93
N GLN A 83 3.73 11.20 5.20
CA GLN A 83 4.67 12.02 4.43
C GLN A 83 5.75 12.64 5.32
N LEU A 84 5.39 13.13 6.52
CA LEU A 84 6.38 13.65 7.47
C LEU A 84 7.39 12.62 7.95
N ARG A 85 6.95 11.36 8.09
CA ARG A 85 7.77 10.27 8.64
C ARG A 85 8.65 9.63 7.59
N TYR A 86 8.12 9.45 6.38
CA TYR A 86 8.76 8.66 5.34
C TYR A 86 9.16 9.45 4.11
N GLY A 87 8.80 10.74 4.04
CA GLY A 87 9.19 11.66 2.96
C GLY A 87 10.71 11.69 2.77
N VAL A 88 11.13 11.56 1.52
CA VAL A 88 12.53 11.68 1.08
C VAL A 88 12.58 12.74 -0.01
N ASP A 89 13.58 13.61 0.09
CA ASP A 89 13.99 14.54 -0.96
C ASP A 89 14.91 13.75 -1.89
N LEU A 90 14.36 13.23 -2.99
CA LEU A 90 15.08 12.32 -3.89
C LEU A 90 15.75 13.08 -5.02
N ASP A 91 15.19 14.21 -5.45
CA ASP A 91 15.76 15.05 -6.51
C ASP A 91 16.77 16.08 -6.00
N GLY A 92 16.86 16.29 -4.68
CA GLY A 92 17.88 17.10 -4.02
C GLY A 92 17.57 18.60 -3.99
N ASP A 93 16.31 19.00 -4.19
CA ASP A 93 15.89 20.41 -4.23
C ASP A 93 15.74 21.05 -2.83
N GLY A 94 15.94 20.28 -1.77
CA GLY A 94 15.81 20.69 -0.38
C GLY A 94 14.36 20.65 0.13
N ARG A 95 13.46 19.94 -0.54
CA ARG A 95 12.06 19.75 -0.16
C ARG A 95 11.68 18.27 -0.26
N LYS A 96 10.66 17.89 0.51
CA LYS A 96 10.01 16.57 0.45
C LYS A 96 8.61 16.77 -0.07
N ASP A 97 8.52 17.16 -1.34
CA ASP A 97 7.28 17.56 -2.00
C ASP A 97 6.43 16.32 -2.33
N PRO A 98 5.23 16.16 -1.74
CA PRO A 98 4.35 15.06 -2.09
C PRO A 98 3.92 15.07 -3.58
N ASP A 99 4.01 16.20 -4.28
CA ASP A 99 3.66 16.29 -5.70
C ASP A 99 4.86 16.03 -6.63
N SER A 100 6.10 16.00 -6.11
CA SER A 100 7.28 15.57 -6.90
C SER A 100 7.26 14.06 -7.11
N MET A 101 7.34 13.62 -8.37
CA MET A 101 7.40 12.20 -8.71
C MET A 101 8.67 11.53 -8.15
N ALA A 102 9.79 12.26 -8.12
CA ALA A 102 11.03 11.76 -7.56
C ALA A 102 10.85 11.49 -6.05
N ASP A 103 10.34 12.46 -5.31
CA ASP A 103 10.10 12.32 -3.87
C ASP A 103 9.08 11.24 -3.55
N CYS A 104 8.06 11.09 -4.39
CA CYS A 104 7.08 10.00 -4.30
C CYS A 104 7.74 8.61 -4.39
N ILE A 105 8.63 8.42 -5.37
CA ILE A 105 9.42 7.19 -5.53
C ILE A 105 10.26 6.93 -4.27
N GLY A 106 10.97 7.94 -3.80
CA GLY A 106 11.80 7.87 -2.60
C GLY A 106 10.99 7.54 -1.35
N SER A 107 9.82 8.16 -1.21
CA SER A 107 8.95 8.03 -0.04
C SER A 107 8.30 6.64 0.07
N ILE A 108 7.86 6.05 -1.05
CA ILE A 108 7.38 4.64 -1.06
C ILE A 108 8.53 3.70 -0.70
N ALA A 109 9.70 3.89 -1.33
CA ALA A 109 10.85 3.03 -1.09
C ALA A 109 11.27 3.07 0.39
N ASN A 110 11.29 4.26 0.99
CA ASN A 110 11.61 4.45 2.40
C ASN A 110 10.55 3.84 3.32
N PHE A 111 9.25 4.02 3.03
CA PHE A 111 8.16 3.38 3.78
C PHE A 111 8.34 1.85 3.79
N LEU A 112 8.51 1.24 2.62
CA LEU A 112 8.64 -0.21 2.49
C LEU A 112 9.91 -0.71 3.19
N HIS A 113 11.03 0.00 3.02
CA HIS A 113 12.28 -0.34 3.67
C HIS A 113 12.17 -0.28 5.20
N HIS A 114 11.54 0.77 5.74
CA HIS A 114 11.32 0.93 7.19
C HIS A 114 10.57 -0.26 7.80
N TYR A 115 9.57 -0.80 7.10
CA TYR A 115 8.82 -1.98 7.57
C TYR A 115 9.50 -3.32 7.27
N GLY A 116 10.72 -3.30 6.75
CA GLY A 116 11.57 -4.47 6.56
C GLY A 116 11.31 -5.20 5.24
N TRP A 117 10.98 -4.48 4.17
CA TRP A 117 10.85 -5.04 2.82
C TRP A 117 12.13 -5.78 2.40
N ARG A 118 11.97 -6.94 1.76
CA ARG A 118 13.07 -7.75 1.23
C ARG A 118 12.80 -8.15 -0.20
N ASP A 119 13.52 -7.54 -1.13
CA ASP A 119 13.27 -7.70 -2.57
C ASP A 119 13.47 -9.12 -3.11
N SER A 120 14.37 -9.89 -2.49
CA SER A 120 14.61 -11.30 -2.83
C SER A 120 13.45 -12.23 -2.46
N ARG A 121 12.43 -11.74 -1.75
CA ARG A 121 11.30 -12.53 -1.27
C ARG A 121 10.05 -12.27 -2.09
N PRO A 122 9.25 -13.30 -2.41
CA PRO A 122 7.99 -13.11 -3.12
C PRO A 122 7.05 -12.26 -2.28
N THR A 123 6.28 -11.38 -2.91
CA THR A 123 5.14 -10.73 -2.24
C THR A 123 3.99 -11.74 -2.09
N LEU A 124 3.64 -12.41 -3.18
CA LEU A 124 2.45 -13.26 -3.31
C LEU A 124 2.79 -14.49 -4.16
N VAL A 125 2.36 -15.67 -3.71
CA VAL A 125 2.48 -16.93 -4.46
C VAL A 125 1.10 -17.49 -4.73
N LYS A 126 0.79 -17.89 -5.97
CA LYS A 126 -0.50 -18.55 -6.27
C LYS A 126 -0.57 -19.89 -5.54
N ALA A 127 -1.73 -20.27 -5.05
CA ALA A 127 -1.96 -21.55 -4.39
C ALA A 127 -2.80 -22.47 -5.29
N ARG A 128 -2.49 -23.76 -5.24
CA ARG A 128 -3.35 -24.83 -5.76
C ARG A 128 -4.33 -25.25 -4.67
N HIS A 129 -5.49 -25.76 -5.05
CA HIS A 129 -6.40 -26.40 -4.11
C HIS A 129 -6.94 -27.74 -4.59
N ARG A 130 -7.26 -28.63 -3.65
CA ARG A 130 -7.99 -29.88 -3.86
C ARG A 130 -9.27 -29.87 -3.02
N GLY A 131 -10.38 -30.29 -3.64
CA GLY A 131 -11.70 -30.22 -3.01
C GLY A 131 -12.10 -28.80 -2.61
N GLU A 132 -13.05 -28.71 -1.66
CA GLU A 132 -13.69 -27.45 -1.24
C GLU A 132 -13.30 -27.01 0.18
N GLY A 133 -12.35 -27.70 0.83
CA GLY A 133 -11.89 -27.42 2.19
C GLY A 133 -11.41 -25.97 2.37
N PHE A 134 -10.75 -25.41 1.35
CA PHE A 134 -10.25 -24.03 1.31
C PHE A 134 -11.33 -22.97 1.59
N ARG A 135 -12.61 -23.30 1.40
CA ARG A 135 -13.74 -22.41 1.69
C ARG A 135 -13.91 -22.14 3.19
N ARG A 136 -13.57 -23.12 4.03
CA ARG A 136 -13.70 -23.07 5.49
C ARG A 136 -12.65 -22.16 6.16
N LEU A 137 -11.56 -21.86 5.47
CA LEU A 137 -10.54 -20.93 5.94
C LEU A 137 -11.02 -19.49 5.80
N ARG A 138 -10.79 -18.67 6.84
CA ARG A 138 -11.02 -17.24 6.78
C ARG A 138 -9.96 -16.61 5.89
N SER A 139 -10.36 -15.88 4.86
CA SER A 139 -9.45 -15.11 4.02
C SER A 139 -9.36 -13.65 4.45
N GLY A 140 -8.15 -13.10 4.50
CA GLY A 140 -7.92 -11.70 4.85
C GLY A 140 -6.46 -11.34 4.97
N TYR A 141 -6.14 -10.04 4.97
CA TYR A 141 -4.77 -9.56 5.15
C TYR A 141 -4.20 -9.81 6.56
N ARG A 142 -5.05 -10.23 7.51
CA ARG A 142 -4.65 -10.69 8.86
C ARG A 142 -4.75 -12.21 9.04
N SER A 143 -5.28 -12.94 8.06
CA SER A 143 -5.49 -14.38 8.17
C SER A 143 -4.19 -15.13 7.91
N ARG A 144 -3.45 -15.50 8.95
CA ARG A 144 -2.18 -16.20 8.84
C ARG A 144 -2.33 -17.65 9.32
N TYR A 145 -1.82 -18.59 8.54
CA TYR A 145 -1.88 -20.03 8.83
C TYR A 145 -0.54 -20.71 8.54
N SER A 146 -0.24 -21.79 9.25
CA SER A 146 0.88 -22.65 8.86
C SER A 146 0.60 -23.39 7.56
N LEU A 147 1.65 -23.70 6.78
CA LEU A 147 1.50 -24.46 5.55
C LEU A 147 0.87 -25.85 5.81
N THR A 148 1.16 -26.47 6.96
CA THR A 148 0.54 -27.73 7.39
C THR A 148 -0.97 -27.59 7.62
N VAL A 149 -1.43 -26.47 8.21
CA VAL A 149 -2.87 -26.20 8.34
C VAL A 149 -3.49 -26.01 6.97
N LEU A 150 -2.89 -25.21 6.10
CA LEU A 150 -3.41 -24.97 4.75
C LEU A 150 -3.56 -26.27 3.96
N LYS A 151 -2.55 -27.16 4.03
CA LYS A 151 -2.57 -28.47 3.38
C LYS A 151 -3.73 -29.35 3.84
N ARG A 152 -4.07 -29.34 5.14
CA ARG A 152 -5.26 -30.07 5.67
C ARG A 152 -6.58 -29.57 5.09
N TYR A 153 -6.65 -28.31 4.67
CA TYR A 153 -7.80 -27.74 3.94
C TYR A 153 -7.62 -27.82 2.41
N GLY A 154 -6.66 -28.62 1.94
CA GLY A 154 -6.40 -28.85 0.53
C GLY A 154 -5.67 -27.71 -0.17
N VAL A 155 -5.11 -26.72 0.53
CA VAL A 155 -4.42 -25.55 -0.05
C VAL A 155 -2.91 -25.73 0.05
N GLU A 156 -2.22 -25.63 -1.09
CA GLU A 156 -0.75 -25.73 -1.16
C GLU A 156 -0.18 -24.65 -2.08
N PRO A 157 1.04 -24.13 -1.81
CA PRO A 157 1.67 -23.16 -2.70
C PRO A 157 1.97 -23.79 -4.07
N ALA A 158 1.80 -23.02 -5.15
CA ALA A 158 2.07 -23.49 -6.50
C ALA A 158 3.57 -23.49 -6.86
N ALA A 159 4.37 -22.72 -6.10
CA ALA A 159 5.82 -22.60 -6.21
C ALA A 159 6.44 -22.64 -4.80
N GLN A 160 7.77 -22.63 -4.69
CA GLN A 160 8.46 -22.57 -3.40
C GLN A 160 7.98 -21.37 -2.57
N PHE A 161 7.72 -21.60 -1.28
CA PHE A 161 7.31 -20.56 -0.34
C PHE A 161 8.34 -20.47 0.79
N PRO A 162 8.87 -19.28 1.13
CA PRO A 162 10.07 -19.16 1.97
C PRO A 162 9.80 -19.26 3.48
N GLU A 163 8.55 -19.47 3.90
CA GLU A 163 8.13 -19.43 5.31
C GLU A 163 7.27 -20.63 5.68
N SER A 164 7.25 -20.99 6.95
CA SER A 164 6.37 -22.03 7.49
C SER A 164 4.91 -21.58 7.63
N GLN A 165 4.66 -20.28 7.53
CA GLN A 165 3.33 -19.66 7.62
C GLN A 165 3.10 -18.65 6.51
N ALA A 166 1.87 -18.60 6.02
CA ALA A 166 1.44 -17.66 4.97
C ALA A 166 0.18 -16.90 5.37
N TYR A 167 0.03 -15.68 4.85
CA TYR A 167 -1.26 -15.01 4.82
C TYR A 167 -2.14 -15.67 3.75
N TYR A 168 -3.36 -16.07 4.10
CA TYR A 168 -4.28 -16.76 3.18
C TYR A 168 -5.25 -15.79 2.52
N ILE A 169 -5.16 -15.71 1.20
CA ILE A 169 -5.98 -14.85 0.36
C ILE A 169 -6.79 -15.69 -0.60
N ARG A 170 -8.10 -15.44 -0.59
CA ARG A 170 -9.08 -15.99 -1.51
C ARG A 170 -9.76 -14.83 -2.22
N MET A 171 -9.67 -14.86 -3.54
CA MET A 171 -10.24 -13.91 -4.48
C MET A 171 -11.23 -14.63 -5.38
N ARG A 172 -12.32 -13.96 -5.73
CA ARG A 172 -13.32 -14.50 -6.65
C ARG A 172 -13.08 -13.89 -8.03
N ASP A 173 -12.97 -14.74 -9.03
CA ASP A 173 -12.90 -14.36 -10.44
C ASP A 173 -14.05 -15.04 -11.19
N GLY A 174 -15.14 -14.30 -11.37
CA GLY A 174 -16.42 -14.85 -11.84
C GLY A 174 -16.92 -16.03 -11.00
N LYS A 175 -16.93 -17.23 -11.59
CA LYS A 175 -17.31 -18.48 -10.93
C LYS A 175 -16.12 -19.24 -10.31
N LYS A 176 -14.87 -18.84 -10.60
CA LYS A 176 -13.65 -19.49 -10.12
C LYS A 176 -13.11 -18.80 -8.86
N TRP A 177 -12.36 -19.56 -8.06
CA TRP A 177 -11.63 -19.04 -6.91
C TRP A 177 -10.15 -19.02 -7.23
N ASP A 178 -9.54 -17.85 -7.11
CA ASP A 178 -8.10 -17.72 -7.06
C ASP A 178 -7.63 -17.68 -5.62
N LEU A 179 -6.69 -18.56 -5.29
CA LEU A 179 -6.06 -18.64 -3.98
C LEU A 179 -4.63 -18.15 -4.08
N TYR A 180 -4.21 -17.39 -3.08
CA TYR A 180 -2.87 -16.88 -2.95
C TYR A 180 -2.36 -17.01 -1.51
N LEU A 181 -1.06 -17.23 -1.39
CA LEU A 181 -0.30 -17.19 -0.14
C LEU A 181 0.56 -15.94 -0.15
N GLY A 182 0.29 -15.03 0.79
CA GLY A 182 1.06 -13.80 0.99
C GLY A 182 2.21 -14.01 1.95
N ASP A 183 3.38 -13.50 1.59
CA ASP A 183 4.57 -13.45 2.45
C ASP A 183 4.54 -12.22 3.39
N ARG A 184 5.60 -12.03 4.18
CA ARG A 184 5.86 -10.81 4.94
C ARG A 184 5.77 -9.55 4.06
N ASN A 185 6.32 -9.58 2.84
CA ASN A 185 6.22 -8.45 1.91
C ASN A 185 4.75 -8.09 1.58
N TYR A 186 3.88 -9.08 1.39
CA TYR A 186 2.44 -8.82 1.22
C TYR A 186 1.84 -8.12 2.45
N ARG A 187 2.23 -8.54 3.66
CA ARG A 187 1.77 -7.86 4.88
C ARG A 187 2.23 -6.41 4.93
N ILE A 188 3.45 -6.11 4.50
CA ILE A 188 3.99 -4.74 4.48
C ILE A 188 3.12 -3.85 3.57
N ILE A 189 2.73 -4.31 2.39
CA ILE A 189 1.84 -3.53 1.50
C ILE A 189 0.51 -3.20 2.20
N THR A 190 -0.02 -4.14 2.99
CA THR A 190 -1.28 -3.91 3.72
C THR A 190 -1.15 -2.98 4.93
N LEU A 191 0.07 -2.53 5.27
CA LEU A 191 0.29 -1.44 6.23
C LEU A 191 0.05 -0.08 5.56
N TYR A 192 0.24 0.02 4.25
CA TYR A 192 -0.07 1.22 3.47
C TYR A 192 -1.58 1.40 3.33
N ASN A 193 -2.27 0.34 2.91
CA ASN A 193 -3.73 0.28 2.85
C ASN A 193 -4.22 -1.08 3.38
N ALA A 194 -5.08 -1.05 4.39
CA ALA A 194 -5.56 -2.24 5.13
C ALA A 194 -6.59 -3.07 4.33
N SER A 195 -6.23 -3.48 3.11
CA SER A 195 -7.08 -4.19 2.17
C SER A 195 -6.33 -5.34 1.52
N LYS A 196 -6.93 -6.53 1.55
CA LYS A 196 -6.37 -7.70 0.84
C LYS A 196 -6.36 -7.50 -0.67
N ARG A 197 -7.38 -6.83 -1.22
CA ARG A 197 -7.51 -6.61 -2.67
C ARG A 197 -6.41 -5.68 -3.14
N TYR A 198 -6.23 -4.57 -2.41
CA TYR A 198 -5.17 -3.61 -2.68
C TYR A 198 -3.79 -4.29 -2.78
N ALA A 199 -3.42 -5.06 -1.76
CA ALA A 199 -2.10 -5.70 -1.73
C ALA A 199 -1.93 -6.80 -2.80
N VAL A 200 -3.01 -7.52 -3.14
CA VAL A 200 -2.99 -8.43 -4.31
C VAL A 200 -2.79 -7.65 -5.60
N THR A 201 -3.51 -6.53 -5.79
CA THR A 201 -3.39 -5.70 -7.00
C THR A 201 -1.96 -5.21 -7.19
N ILE A 202 -1.35 -4.63 -6.15
CA ILE A 202 0.06 -4.19 -6.19
C ILE A 202 0.98 -5.35 -6.59
N ALA A 203 0.86 -6.50 -5.92
CA ALA A 203 1.72 -7.65 -6.15
C ALA A 203 1.58 -8.21 -7.58
N LEU A 204 0.35 -8.29 -8.10
CA LEU A 204 0.09 -8.79 -9.44
C LEU A 204 0.52 -7.78 -10.52
N TYR A 205 0.34 -6.48 -10.28
CA TYR A 205 0.76 -5.44 -11.21
C TYR A 205 2.29 -5.41 -11.33
N ALA A 206 3.01 -5.41 -10.20
CA ALA A 206 4.47 -5.49 -10.19
C ALA A 206 4.98 -6.76 -10.90
N LYS A 207 4.33 -7.90 -10.68
CA LYS A 207 4.67 -9.15 -11.38
C LYS A 207 4.40 -9.08 -12.89
N ALA A 208 3.35 -8.36 -13.31
CA ALA A 208 3.04 -8.18 -14.72
C ALA A 208 4.08 -7.27 -15.40
N LEU A 209 4.47 -6.16 -14.75
CA LEU A 209 5.53 -5.26 -15.23
C LEU A 209 6.84 -6.02 -15.45
N LYS A 210 7.27 -6.80 -14.46
CA LYS A 210 8.49 -7.58 -14.56
C LYS A 210 8.52 -8.53 -15.78
N ARG A 211 7.38 -9.14 -16.10
CA ARG A 211 7.24 -10.03 -17.26
C ARG A 211 7.24 -9.32 -18.61
N MET A 212 7.00 -8.02 -18.63
CA MET A 212 7.06 -7.22 -19.86
C MET A 212 8.48 -6.71 -20.14
N GLU A 213 9.32 -6.67 -19.11
CA GLU A 213 10.75 -6.32 -19.24
C GLU A 213 11.61 -7.53 -19.67
N ASP A 214 11.17 -8.75 -19.34
CA ASP A 214 11.75 -10.04 -19.75
C ASP A 214 11.34 -10.43 -21.19
#